data_AF-A0A7S0NAC7-F1
#
_entry.id   AF-A0A7S0NAC7-F1
#
_cell.length_a   1.000
_cell.length_b   1.000
_cell.length_c   1.000
_cell.angle_alpha   90.00
_cell.angle_beta   90.00
_cell.angle_gamma   90.00
#
_symmetry.space_group_name_H-M   'P 1'
#
loop_
_entity.id
_entity.type
_entity.pdbx_description
1 polymer ?
#
loop_
_entity_poly.entity_id
_entity_poly.type
_entity_poly.pdbx_seq_one_letter_code
_entity_poly.pdbx_strand_id
1 'polypeptide(L)'
;CLRLLGHIGRPGTALLPEETETRVPVVCAMRFGPSGLPHHRAQQLAEAPTAPVPALHWAGAFSFSRAEALVVDAPPDPHCPYLNLGDEVHTAMRLWTRGWDFFAPPANVLFHLYRASYRVHYAEEDRRCGLALYAAEAERRGGLDDQNRRAFLKLAAQRRVLAALGAPPPDASE
;
A
#
# COMPACT_ATOMS: atom_id res chain seq x y z
N CYS A 1 24.23 -4.36 7.28
CA CYS A 1 23.82 -2.99 6.94
C CYS A 1 23.15 -2.98 5.58
N LEU A 2 21.82 -2.92 5.53
CA LEU A 2 21.08 -2.83 4.26
C LEU A 2 21.35 -1.45 3.64
N ARG A 3 21.91 -1.39 2.43
CA ARG A 3 22.12 -0.12 1.71
C ARG A 3 20.98 0.06 0.70
N LEU A 4 20.20 1.12 0.89
CA LEU A 4 19.07 1.48 0.04
C LEU A 4 19.48 2.59 -0.92
N LEU A 5 19.20 2.43 -2.22
CA LEU A 5 19.38 3.48 -3.21
C LEU A 5 18.08 4.25 -3.39
N GLY A 6 18.15 5.57 -3.26
CA GLY A 6 17.06 6.45 -3.67
C GLY A 6 16.98 6.49 -5.19
N HIS A 7 16.29 5.54 -5.83
CA HIS A 7 15.96 5.68 -7.24
C HIS A 7 14.87 6.74 -7.37
N ILE A 8 15.27 8.00 -7.56
CA ILE A 8 14.40 9.02 -8.13
C ILE A 8 14.36 8.68 -9.62
N GLY A 9 13.41 7.84 -10.03
CA GLY A 9 13.02 7.82 -11.44
C GLY A 9 12.71 9.26 -11.84
N ARG A 10 13.40 9.77 -12.87
CA ARG A 10 13.15 11.12 -13.39
C ARG A 10 11.64 11.29 -13.62
N PRO A 11 11.05 12.44 -13.26
CA PRO A 11 9.65 12.70 -13.59
C PRO A 11 9.52 12.72 -15.11
N GLY A 12 8.95 11.65 -15.69
CA GLY A 12 8.71 11.57 -17.15
C GLY A 12 8.93 10.21 -17.79
N THR A 13 9.73 9.32 -17.19
CA THR A 13 10.05 8.01 -17.79
C THR A 13 9.56 6.89 -16.88
N ALA A 14 8.28 6.54 -17.00
CA ALA A 14 7.80 5.24 -16.54
C ALA A 14 8.25 4.19 -17.57
N LEU A 15 9.57 3.98 -17.65
CA LEU A 15 10.11 2.86 -18.39
C LEU A 15 9.83 1.63 -17.55
N LEU A 16 9.29 0.58 -18.19
CA LEU A 16 9.30 -0.75 -17.59
C LEU A 16 10.73 -1.03 -17.12
N PRO A 17 10.93 -1.61 -15.93
CA PRO A 17 12.26 -2.02 -15.52
C PRO A 17 12.86 -2.87 -16.64
N GLU A 18 14.13 -2.65 -16.94
CA GLU A 18 14.84 -3.50 -17.89
C GLU A 18 14.70 -4.95 -17.42
N GLU A 19 14.56 -5.90 -18.34
CA GLU A 19 14.39 -7.34 -18.02
C GLU A 19 15.53 -7.89 -17.15
N THR A 20 16.64 -7.15 -17.05
CA THR A 20 17.85 -7.44 -16.29
C THR A 20 17.87 -6.87 -14.86
N GLU A 21 16.84 -6.12 -14.42
CA GLU A 21 16.82 -5.55 -13.07
C GLU A 21 16.62 -6.65 -12.02
N THR A 22 17.69 -6.92 -11.27
CA THR A 22 17.76 -7.97 -10.25
C THR A 22 17.73 -7.40 -8.84
N ARG A 23 17.89 -6.08 -8.66
CA ARG A 23 17.73 -5.44 -7.36
C ARG A 23 16.24 -5.39 -7.05
N VAL A 24 15.91 -5.83 -5.85
CA VAL A 24 14.51 -5.84 -5.40
C VAL A 24 14.18 -4.54 -4.69
N PRO A 25 12.94 -4.04 -4.81
CA PRO A 25 12.46 -2.96 -3.99
C PRO A 25 12.00 -3.50 -2.63
N VAL A 26 12.23 -2.70 -1.59
CA VAL A 26 11.62 -2.89 -0.27
C VAL A 26 10.68 -1.72 0.03
N VAL A 27 9.59 -2.00 0.74
CA VAL A 27 8.63 -0.96 1.15
C VAL A 27 9.18 -0.22 2.37
N CYS A 28 9.29 1.10 2.25
CA CYS A 28 9.76 1.98 3.31
C CYS A 28 8.74 3.08 3.60
N ALA A 29 8.57 3.42 4.89
CA ALA A 29 7.87 4.63 5.29
C ALA A 29 8.72 5.85 4.88
N MET A 30 8.08 6.82 4.23
CA MET A 30 8.75 8.02 3.72
C MET A 30 8.41 9.27 4.53
N ARG A 31 7.11 9.48 4.78
CA ARG A 31 6.60 10.65 5.51
C ARG A 31 5.20 10.36 6.03
N PHE A 32 4.71 11.17 6.96
CA PHE A 32 3.30 11.19 7.30
C PHE A 32 2.53 12.13 6.37
N GLY A 33 1.34 11.71 5.94
CA GLY A 33 0.43 12.54 5.15
C GLY A 33 -0.41 13.47 6.03
N PRO A 34 -1.23 14.35 5.43
CA PRO A 34 -2.15 15.23 6.18
C PRO A 34 -3.16 14.46 7.04
N SER A 35 -3.45 13.20 6.71
CA SER A 35 -4.30 12.31 7.49
C SER A 35 -3.57 11.65 8.67
N GLY A 36 -2.34 12.03 8.98
CA GLY A 36 -1.53 11.41 10.04
C GLY A 36 -1.03 9.99 9.72
N LEU A 37 -1.43 9.41 8.59
CA LEU A 37 -1.01 8.07 8.18
C LEU A 37 0.32 8.10 7.41
N PRO A 38 1.17 7.07 7.57
CA PRO A 38 2.43 7.01 6.85
C PRO A 38 2.18 6.76 5.35
N HIS A 39 2.89 7.50 4.52
CA HIS A 39 3.00 7.26 3.11
C HIS A 39 4.20 6.35 2.87
N HIS A 40 3.96 5.23 2.20
CA HIS A 40 4.99 4.28 1.82
C HIS A 40 5.58 4.62 0.45
N ARG A 41 6.80 4.15 0.22
CA ARG A 41 7.48 4.15 -1.08
C ARG A 41 8.25 2.84 -1.24
N ALA A 42 8.25 2.31 -2.45
CA ALA A 42 9.19 1.27 -2.85
C ALA A 42 10.59 1.88 -3.02
N GLN A 43 11.58 1.38 -2.28
CA GLN A 43 12.97 1.81 -2.40
C GLN A 43 13.84 0.65 -2.86
N GLN A 44 14.61 0.89 -3.91
CA GLN A 44 15.45 -0.13 -4.53
C GLN A 44 16.66 -0.43 -3.63
N LEU A 45 16.98 -1.71 -3.44
CA LEU A 45 18.24 -2.10 -2.81
C LEU A 45 19.43 -1.67 -3.67
N ALA A 46 20.58 -1.42 -3.04
CA ALA A 46 21.80 -1.11 -3.78
C ALA A 46 22.31 -2.30 -4.60
N GLU A 47 22.11 -3.50 -4.07
CA GLU A 47 22.63 -4.76 -4.60
C GLU A 47 21.50 -5.80 -4.62
N ALA A 48 21.58 -6.75 -5.55
CA ALA A 48 20.64 -7.86 -5.61
C ALA A 48 20.88 -8.79 -4.41
N PRO A 49 19.85 -9.05 -3.58
CA PRO A 49 20.02 -9.91 -2.41
C PRO A 49 20.02 -11.39 -2.83
N THR A 50 20.77 -12.21 -2.11
CA THR A 50 20.82 -13.67 -2.32
C THR A 50 19.85 -14.45 -1.43
N ALA A 51 19.22 -13.76 -0.47
CA ALA A 51 18.29 -14.33 0.50
C ALA A 51 17.14 -13.33 0.77
N PRO A 52 15.99 -13.80 1.32
CA PRO A 52 14.90 -12.92 1.69
C PRO A 52 15.36 -11.77 2.59
N VAL A 53 14.89 -10.56 2.28
CA VAL A 53 15.33 -9.34 2.96
C VAL A 53 14.30 -8.98 4.02
N PRO A 54 14.69 -8.85 5.31
CA PRO A 54 13.78 -8.41 6.35
C PRO A 54 13.12 -7.07 5.98
N ALA A 55 11.81 -7.01 6.16
CA ALA A 55 10.99 -5.85 5.88
C ALA A 55 10.23 -5.43 7.14
N LEU A 56 9.90 -4.14 7.21
CA LEU A 56 9.09 -3.58 8.31
C LEU A 56 7.61 -3.40 7.93
N HIS A 57 7.29 -3.58 6.64
CA HIS A 57 5.96 -3.33 6.10
C HIS A 57 5.48 -4.56 5.34
N TRP A 58 4.17 -4.80 5.45
CA TRP A 58 3.45 -5.79 4.66
C TRP A 58 2.78 -5.09 3.47
N ALA A 59 2.79 -5.72 2.30
CA ALA A 59 2.17 -5.19 1.08
C ALA A 59 0.93 -6.02 0.71
N GLY A 60 -0.24 -5.38 0.65
CA GLY A 60 -1.50 -6.05 0.37
C GLY A 60 -1.65 -6.46 -1.10
N ALA A 61 -0.98 -5.74 -2.00
CA ALA A 61 -1.03 -6.03 -3.43
C ALA A 61 -0.39 -7.38 -3.82
N PHE A 62 0.59 -7.85 -3.05
CA PHE A 62 1.30 -9.11 -3.30
C PHE A 62 1.97 -9.61 -2.03
N SER A 63 1.38 -10.62 -1.39
CA SER A 63 1.97 -11.27 -0.20
C SER A 63 1.64 -12.76 -0.16
N PHE A 64 2.57 -13.53 0.39
CA PHE A 64 2.39 -14.96 0.67
C PHE A 64 2.67 -15.20 2.14
N SER A 65 1.79 -15.97 2.77
CA SER A 65 1.91 -16.38 4.16
C SER A 65 1.11 -17.66 4.35
N ARG A 66 1.26 -18.31 5.50
CA ARG A 66 0.30 -19.36 5.86
C ARG A 66 -1.08 -18.72 6.06
N ALA A 67 -2.14 -19.47 5.78
CA ALA A 67 -3.51 -18.96 5.85
C ALA A 67 -3.85 -18.36 7.23
N GLU A 68 -3.25 -18.88 8.30
CA GLU A 68 -3.46 -18.40 9.67
C GLU A 68 -3.16 -16.90 9.82
N ALA A 69 -2.15 -16.37 9.13
CA ALA A 69 -1.79 -14.96 9.20
C ALA A 69 -2.97 -14.06 8.84
N LEU A 70 -3.64 -14.32 7.72
CA LEU A 70 -4.68 -13.42 7.19
C LEU A 70 -6.11 -13.89 7.49
N VAL A 71 -6.30 -15.13 7.93
CA VAL A 71 -7.64 -15.66 8.27
C VAL A 71 -7.89 -15.60 9.77
N VAL A 72 -6.86 -15.84 10.59
CA VAL A 72 -7.00 -15.94 12.06
C VAL A 72 -6.41 -14.72 12.75
N ASP A 73 -5.16 -14.37 12.42
CA ASP A 73 -4.39 -13.38 13.17
C ASP A 73 -4.70 -11.93 12.76
N ALA A 74 -4.77 -11.69 11.45
CA ALA A 74 -5.08 -10.40 10.87
C ALA A 74 -6.18 -10.45 9.79
N PRO A 75 -7.36 -11.03 10.06
CA PRO A 75 -8.50 -10.93 9.14
C PRO A 75 -8.85 -9.47 8.85
N PRO A 76 -9.38 -9.15 7.65
CA PRO A 76 -9.84 -7.80 7.34
C PRO A 76 -10.72 -7.23 8.46
N ASP A 77 -10.40 -6.02 8.93
CA ASP A 77 -11.09 -5.43 10.07
C ASP A 77 -12.48 -4.93 9.65
N PRO A 78 -13.58 -5.52 10.18
CA PRO A 78 -14.94 -5.11 9.83
C PRO A 78 -15.26 -3.67 10.24
N HIS A 79 -14.46 -3.09 11.12
CA HIS A 79 -14.62 -1.71 11.58
C HIS A 79 -13.72 -0.69 10.87
N CYS A 80 -12.91 -1.13 9.91
CA CYS A 80 -12.14 -0.22 9.05
C CYS A 80 -12.60 -0.27 7.58
N PRO A 81 -13.91 -0.09 7.27
CA PRO A 81 -14.38 -0.11 5.89
C PRO A 81 -13.88 1.11 5.12
N TYR A 82 -13.56 0.91 3.83
CA TYR A 82 -13.07 1.95 2.91
C TYR A 82 -11.71 2.59 3.30
N LEU A 83 -10.95 1.91 4.16
CA LEU A 83 -9.58 2.28 4.48
C LEU A 83 -8.66 1.86 3.33
N ASN A 84 -8.36 2.79 2.41
CA ASN A 84 -7.44 2.52 1.29
C ASN A 84 -5.99 2.92 1.59
N LEU A 85 -5.80 3.83 2.55
CA LEU A 85 -4.48 4.25 3.01
C LEU A 85 -4.44 3.90 4.50
N GLY A 86 -3.49 3.06 4.89
CA GLY A 86 -3.31 2.62 6.28
C GLY A 86 -3.81 1.20 6.57
N ASP A 87 -4.49 0.54 5.64
CA ASP A 87 -4.89 -0.87 5.74
C ASP A 87 -3.68 -1.81 5.80
N GLU A 88 -2.66 -1.53 4.98
CA GLU A 88 -1.38 -2.26 5.00
C GLU A 88 -0.67 -2.11 6.34
N VAL A 89 -0.63 -0.89 6.87
CA VAL A 89 -0.03 -0.58 8.18
C VAL A 89 -0.80 -1.29 9.28
N HIS A 90 -2.13 -1.19 9.26
CA HIS A 90 -3.00 -1.80 10.26
C HIS A 90 -2.86 -3.33 10.27
N THR A 91 -2.80 -3.95 9.09
CA THR A 91 -2.58 -5.39 8.93
C THR A 91 -1.17 -5.77 9.41
N ALA A 92 -0.14 -5.02 9.01
CA ALA A 92 1.23 -5.25 9.43
C ALA A 92 1.38 -5.17 10.97
N MET A 93 0.79 -4.17 11.62
CA MET A 93 0.83 -4.05 13.08
C MET A 93 0.18 -5.23 13.78
N ARG A 94 -0.97 -5.68 13.30
CA ARG A 94 -1.69 -6.82 13.88
C ARG A 94 -0.96 -8.14 13.71
N LEU A 95 -0.29 -8.34 12.58
CA LEU A 95 0.57 -9.49 12.32
C LEU A 95 1.83 -9.44 13.19
N TRP A 96 2.52 -8.30 13.22
CA TRP A 96 3.75 -8.10 14.01
C TRP A 96 3.53 -8.35 15.49
N THR A 97 2.45 -7.80 16.05
CA THR A 97 2.09 -8.00 17.47
C THR A 97 1.70 -9.44 17.81
N ARG A 98 1.51 -10.30 16.81
CA ARG A 98 1.27 -11.74 16.93
C ARG A 98 2.48 -12.60 16.57
N GLY A 99 3.65 -11.99 16.39
CA GLY A 99 4.91 -12.69 16.15
C GLY A 99 5.20 -13.04 14.69
N TRP A 100 4.52 -12.41 13.73
CA TRP A 100 4.84 -12.56 12.32
C TRP A 100 5.96 -11.60 11.89
N ASP A 101 6.93 -12.13 11.16
CA ASP A 101 7.99 -11.36 10.51
C ASP A 101 7.66 -11.12 9.03
N PHE A 102 8.16 -10.01 8.47
CA PHE A 102 7.98 -9.68 7.05
C PHE A 102 9.30 -9.77 6.29
N PHE A 103 9.23 -10.27 5.05
CA PHE A 103 10.37 -10.38 4.17
C PHE A 103 9.99 -9.99 2.74
N ALA A 104 10.88 -9.25 2.07
CA ALA A 104 10.85 -9.10 0.63
C ALA A 104 11.56 -10.30 -0.03
N PRO A 105 11.04 -10.84 -1.15
CA PRO A 105 11.70 -11.92 -1.86
C PRO A 105 13.06 -11.46 -2.42
N PRO A 106 14.03 -12.39 -2.61
CA PRO A 106 15.34 -12.02 -3.13
C PRO A 106 15.35 -11.68 -4.63
N ALA A 107 14.24 -11.89 -5.33
CA ALA A 107 14.09 -11.62 -6.75
C ALA A 107 12.78 -10.88 -7.05
N ASN A 108 12.77 -10.13 -8.15
CA ASN A 108 11.57 -9.46 -8.66
C ASN A 108 10.63 -10.51 -9.27
N VAL A 109 9.51 -10.78 -8.61
CA VAL A 109 8.51 -11.76 -9.07
C VAL A 109 7.40 -11.09 -9.90
N LEU A 110 7.06 -9.84 -9.56
CA LEU A 110 5.97 -9.09 -10.19
C LEU A 110 6.27 -7.60 -10.14
N PHE A 111 5.85 -6.89 -11.20
CA PHE A 111 5.95 -5.43 -11.29
C PHE A 111 4.57 -4.80 -11.26
N HIS A 112 4.40 -3.75 -10.46
CA HIS A 112 3.17 -2.97 -10.40
C HIS A 112 3.30 -1.65 -11.16
N LEU A 113 2.42 -1.44 -12.13
CA LEU A 113 2.36 -0.21 -12.91
C LEU A 113 1.47 0.81 -12.19
N TYR A 114 2.08 1.73 -11.45
CA TYR A 114 1.37 2.77 -10.69
C TYR A 114 0.73 3.87 -11.56
N ARG A 115 1.09 3.97 -12.85
CA ARG A 115 0.55 5.00 -13.76
C ARG A 115 -0.57 4.45 -14.64
N ALA A 116 -1.74 5.08 -14.53
CA ALA A 116 -2.94 4.73 -15.29
C ALA A 116 -2.80 4.84 -16.82
N SER A 117 -1.88 5.65 -17.32
CA SER A 117 -1.72 5.94 -18.76
C SER A 117 -1.25 4.76 -19.62
N TYR A 118 -0.87 3.63 -19.01
CA TYR A 118 -0.27 2.48 -19.70
C TYR A 118 -1.08 1.17 -19.54
N ARG A 119 -2.38 1.24 -19.21
CA ARG A 119 -3.25 0.04 -19.24
C ARG A 119 -3.43 -0.43 -20.69
N VAL A 120 -2.58 -1.35 -21.15
CA VAL A 120 -2.72 -2.00 -22.45
C VAL A 120 -3.67 -3.20 -22.34
N HIS A 121 -4.58 -3.24 -23.31
CA HIS A 121 -5.74 -4.11 -23.48
C HIS A 121 -5.40 -5.61 -23.56
N TYR A 122 -5.65 -6.40 -22.51
CA TYR A 122 -5.83 -7.87 -22.65
C TYR A 122 -6.79 -8.50 -21.62
N ALA A 123 -7.35 -7.73 -20.69
CA ALA A 123 -8.61 -8.10 -20.03
C ALA A 123 -9.71 -7.29 -20.73
N GLU A 124 -10.78 -7.96 -21.15
CA GLU A 124 -11.94 -7.37 -21.83
C GLU A 124 -12.23 -5.95 -21.30
N GLU A 125 -12.21 -4.97 -22.22
CA GLU A 125 -12.19 -3.53 -21.95
C GLU A 125 -13.11 -3.11 -20.80
N ASP A 126 -12.54 -2.83 -19.63
CA ASP A 126 -13.11 -1.83 -18.76
C ASP A 126 -12.93 -0.48 -19.44
N ARG A 127 -13.95 -0.06 -20.21
CA ARG A 127 -13.99 1.23 -20.94
C ARG A 127 -13.97 2.46 -20.04
N ARG A 128 -13.81 2.29 -18.72
CA ARG A 128 -13.55 3.39 -17.79
C ARG A 128 -12.06 3.65 -17.79
N CYS A 129 -11.69 4.79 -18.33
CA CYS A 129 -10.33 5.28 -18.55
C CYS A 129 -9.52 5.40 -17.24
N GLY A 130 -9.11 4.28 -16.65
CA GLY A 130 -7.98 4.14 -15.73
C GLY A 130 -7.89 5.04 -14.50
N LEU A 131 -8.86 5.88 -14.18
CA LEU A 131 -8.86 6.59 -12.91
C LEU A 131 -9.00 5.56 -11.80
N ALA A 132 -8.17 5.69 -10.76
CA ALA A 132 -8.24 4.83 -9.61
C ALA A 132 -9.69 4.84 -9.10
N LEU A 133 -10.27 3.67 -8.83
CA LEU A 133 -11.53 3.60 -8.07
C LEU A 133 -11.40 4.57 -6.89
N TYR A 134 -12.27 5.59 -6.87
CA TYR A 134 -12.33 6.66 -5.86
C TYR A 134 -11.35 7.85 -6.00
N ALA A 135 -10.64 8.04 -7.12
CA ALA A 135 -9.70 9.15 -7.30
C ALA A 135 -10.38 10.50 -7.59
N ALA A 136 -11.51 10.53 -8.31
CA ALA A 136 -12.28 11.74 -8.57
C ALA A 136 -13.67 11.70 -7.93
N GLU A 137 -14.20 12.86 -7.54
CA GLU A 137 -15.52 13.00 -6.92
C GLU A 137 -16.65 12.49 -7.84
N ALA A 138 -16.48 12.66 -9.15
CA ALA A 138 -17.38 12.14 -10.20
C ALA A 138 -17.41 10.60 -10.31
N GLU A 139 -16.44 9.89 -9.72
CA GLU A 139 -16.30 8.43 -9.84
C GLU A 139 -16.70 7.68 -8.59
N ARG A 140 -17.12 8.42 -7.55
CA ARG A 140 -17.78 7.86 -6.38
C ARG A 140 -19.14 7.32 -6.82
N ARG A 141 -19.20 6.09 -7.32
CA ARG A 141 -20.48 5.42 -7.66
C ARG A 141 -21.46 5.52 -6.48
N GLY A 142 -22.68 5.98 -6.73
CA GLY A 142 -23.70 6.18 -5.71
C GLY A 142 -24.08 7.66 -5.53
N GLY A 143 -25.28 7.89 -4.98
CA GLY A 143 -25.80 9.24 -4.73
C GLY A 143 -24.97 9.99 -3.67
N LEU A 144 -25.28 11.26 -3.45
CA LEU A 144 -24.59 12.09 -2.43
C LEU A 144 -24.53 11.39 -1.06
N ASP A 145 -25.60 10.69 -0.67
CA ASP A 145 -25.67 9.94 0.58
C ASP A 145 -24.64 8.80 0.66
N ASP A 146 -24.42 8.07 -0.44
CA ASP A 146 -23.41 7.01 -0.50
C ASP A 146 -22.00 7.60 -0.38
N GLN A 147 -21.79 8.78 -0.95
CA GLN A 147 -20.51 9.49 -0.87
C GLN A 147 -20.24 9.96 0.56
N ASN A 148 -21.23 10.58 1.20
CA ASN A 148 -21.17 11.03 2.59
C ASN A 148 -20.93 9.86 3.55
N ARG A 149 -21.64 8.75 3.34
CA ARG A 149 -21.47 7.53 4.13
C ARG A 149 -20.05 6.97 4.00
N ARG A 150 -19.50 6.89 2.78
CA ARG A 150 -18.11 6.44 2.58
C ARG A 150 -17.09 7.37 3.22
N ALA A 151 -17.27 8.69 3.08
CA ALA A 151 -16.36 9.66 3.69
C ALA A 151 -16.35 9.53 5.22
N PHE A 152 -17.53 9.43 5.84
CA PHE A 152 -17.68 9.19 7.27
C PHE A 152 -17.00 7.90 7.72
N LEU A 153 -17.28 6.78 7.03
CA LEU A 153 -16.72 5.47 7.35
C LEU A 153 -15.20 5.43 7.19
N LYS A 154 -14.67 6.07 6.14
CA LYS A 154 -13.23 6.20 5.94
C LYS A 154 -12.58 7.00 7.07
N LEU A 155 -13.14 8.13 7.48
CA LEU A 155 -12.62 8.93 8.59
C LEU A 155 -12.62 8.13 9.91
N ALA A 156 -13.71 7.41 10.18
CA ALA A 156 -13.82 6.54 11.36
C ALA A 156 -12.75 5.42 11.34
N ALA A 157 -12.50 4.81 10.19
CA ALA A 157 -11.44 3.81 10.02
C ALA A 157 -10.04 4.41 10.27
N GLN A 158 -9.76 5.58 9.70
CA GLN A 158 -8.46 6.27 9.88
C GLN A 158 -8.19 6.59 11.35
N ARG A 159 -9.19 7.11 12.08
CA ARG A 159 -9.07 7.39 13.51
C ARG A 159 -8.71 6.14 14.32
N ARG A 160 -9.28 4.98 13.99
CA ARG A 160 -8.95 3.71 14.66
C ARG A 160 -7.50 3.30 14.44
N VAL A 161 -7.01 3.40 13.20
CA VAL A 161 -5.61 3.08 12.89
C VAL A 161 -4.67 4.03 13.60
N LEU A 162 -4.96 5.33 13.61
CA LEU A 162 -4.15 6.33 14.32
C LEU A 162 -4.13 6.10 15.82
N ALA A 163 -5.27 5.73 16.42
CA ALA A 163 -5.33 5.35 17.82
C ALA A 163 -4.44 4.12 18.12
N ALA A 164 -4.42 3.12 17.24
CA ALA A 164 -3.52 1.98 17.37
C ALA A 164 -2.04 2.37 17.25
N LEU A 165 -1.73 3.39 16.45
CA LEU A 165 -0.40 3.98 16.29
C LEU A 165 -0.01 4.93 17.44
N GLY A 166 -0.92 5.27 18.35
CA GLY A 166 -0.71 6.32 19.34
C GLY A 166 -0.60 7.73 18.74
N ALA A 167 -1.14 7.94 17.54
CA ALA A 167 -1.12 9.19 16.80
C ALA A 167 -2.42 9.99 17.00
N PRO A 168 -2.38 11.33 16.90
CA PRO A 168 -3.58 12.17 17.00
C PRO A 168 -4.54 11.89 15.84
N PRO A 169 -5.85 12.14 16.02
CA PRO A 169 -6.82 11.95 14.95
C PRO A 169 -6.55 12.94 13.80
N PRO A 170 -6.95 12.59 12.56
CA PRO A 170 -6.58 13.34 11.36
C PRO A 170 -7.28 14.70 11.26
N ASP A 171 -8.26 14.92 12.12
CA ASP A 171 -9.09 16.12 12.23
C ASP A 171 -8.95 16.81 13.59
N ALA A 172 -7.95 16.45 14.40
CA ALA A 172 -7.55 17.29 15.51
C ALA A 172 -7.09 18.65 14.95
N SER A 173 -7.84 19.71 15.24
CA SER A 173 -7.35 21.07 15.07
C SER A 173 -6.07 21.25 15.92
N GLU A 174 -5.02 21.80 15.31
CA GLU A 174 -3.85 22.31 16.05
C GLU A 174 -4.26 23.31 17.15
#